data_AF-A0A3D3NWV3-F1
#
_entry.id   AF-A0A3D3NWV3-F1
#
_cell.length_a   1.000
_cell.length_b   1.000
_cell.length_c   1.000
_cell.angle_alpha   90.00
_cell.angle_beta   90.00
_cell.angle_gamma   90.00
#
_symmetry.space_group_name_H-M   'P 1'
#
loop_
_entity.id
_entity.type
_entity.pdbx_description
1 polymer ?
#
loop_
_entity_poly.entity_id
_entity_poly.type
_entity_poly.pdbx_seq_one_letter_code
_entity_poly.pdbx_strand_id
1 'polypeptide(L)'
;PRLRQAAQVPDWGIDFQGVVNHLLFLKRPLTPHYWLATPESQFPFDGVVETSALTDEADRGTGRHVVYLTKYLHRDDPRFAQPAEEIHRPWFAALQRLFQDLTESDVEAAHT
;
A
#
# COMPACT_ATOMS: atom_id res chain seq x y z
N PRO A 1 -10.56 -3.27 -18.22
CA PRO A 1 -9.65 -3.99 -19.16
C PRO A 1 -9.53 -3.33 -20.56
N ARG A 2 -10.64 -3.09 -21.28
CA ARG A 2 -10.61 -2.54 -22.65
C ARG A 2 -10.12 -1.09 -22.77
N LEU A 3 -10.48 -0.22 -21.81
CA LEU A 3 -10.10 1.20 -21.86
C LEU A 3 -8.58 1.41 -21.69
N ARG A 4 -7.92 0.65 -20.79
CA ARG A 4 -6.45 0.70 -20.60
C ARG A 4 -5.69 0.26 -21.85
N GLN A 5 -6.22 -0.72 -22.60
CA GLN A 5 -5.59 -1.23 -23.82
C GLN A 5 -5.80 -0.32 -25.03
N ALA A 6 -6.89 0.46 -25.06
CA ALA A 6 -7.22 1.35 -26.16
C ALA A 6 -6.63 2.78 -26.01
N ALA A 7 -6.16 3.13 -24.81
CA ALA A 7 -5.56 4.43 -24.56
C ALA A 7 -4.16 4.50 -25.19
N GLN A 8 -3.90 5.51 -26.02
CA GLN A 8 -2.54 5.87 -26.40
C GLN A 8 -1.79 6.27 -25.13
N VAL A 9 -0.63 5.66 -24.90
CA VAL A 9 0.32 6.13 -23.89
C VAL A 9 0.95 7.40 -24.45
N PRO A 10 0.68 8.58 -23.88
CA PRO A 10 1.29 9.80 -24.37
C PRO A 10 2.78 9.78 -24.03
N ASP A 11 3.62 10.07 -25.01
CA ASP A 11 5.05 10.28 -24.81
C ASP A 11 5.31 11.76 -24.53
N TRP A 12 5.59 12.07 -23.27
CA TRP A 12 5.88 13.43 -22.82
C TRP A 12 7.38 13.75 -22.84
N GLY A 13 8.24 12.79 -23.19
CA GLY A 13 9.70 12.93 -23.05
C GLY A 13 10.17 13.09 -21.59
N ILE A 14 9.33 12.73 -20.61
CA ILE A 14 9.59 12.86 -19.18
C ILE A 14 9.69 11.47 -18.56
N ASP A 15 10.73 11.26 -17.75
CA ASP A 15 10.95 10.02 -17.03
C ASP A 15 10.16 10.00 -15.71
N PHE A 16 8.92 9.49 -15.76
CA PHE A 16 8.03 9.42 -14.60
C PHE A 16 8.37 8.27 -13.64
N GLN A 17 8.17 8.55 -12.36
CA GLN A 17 8.25 7.57 -11.27
C GLN A 17 6.92 6.82 -11.09
N GLY A 18 7.01 5.52 -10.86
CA GLY A 18 5.88 4.67 -10.47
C GLY A 18 5.76 4.50 -8.96
N VAL A 19 4.64 3.94 -8.52
CA VAL A 19 4.39 3.65 -7.10
C VAL A 19 3.66 2.32 -6.97
N VAL A 20 4.15 1.45 -6.08
CA VAL A 20 3.42 0.28 -5.60
C VAL A 20 2.73 0.65 -4.31
N ASN A 21 1.43 0.41 -4.21
CA ASN A 21 0.67 0.55 -2.98
C ASN A 21 0.16 -0.83 -2.56
N HIS A 22 0.56 -1.29 -1.38
CA HIS A 22 0.00 -2.48 -0.75
C HIS A 22 -1.04 -2.06 0.28
N LEU A 23 -2.30 -2.30 -0.01
CA LEU A 23 -3.45 -1.93 0.80
C LEU A 23 -3.79 -3.05 1.78
N LEU A 24 -4.08 -2.67 3.03
CA LEU A 24 -4.56 -3.51 4.11
C LEU A 24 -5.88 -2.93 4.63
N PHE A 25 -6.92 -3.76 4.61
CA PHE A 25 -8.16 -3.49 5.32
C PHE A 25 -8.08 -4.15 6.69
N LEU A 26 -8.03 -3.32 7.73
CA LEU A 26 -7.90 -3.75 9.13
C LEU A 26 -9.23 -3.60 9.85
N LYS A 27 -9.46 -4.47 10.84
CA LYS A 27 -10.65 -4.46 11.72
C LYS A 27 -10.56 -3.45 12.86
N ARG A 28 -9.42 -2.77 12.97
CA ARG A 28 -9.09 -1.78 14.01
C ARG A 28 -8.12 -0.75 13.44
N PRO A 29 -8.01 0.45 14.03
CA PRO A 29 -6.98 1.41 13.62
C PRO A 29 -5.58 0.85 13.91
N LEU A 30 -4.61 1.22 13.06
CA LEU A 30 -3.21 0.83 13.22
C LEU A 30 -2.45 1.86 14.07
N THR A 31 -2.72 3.14 13.84
CA THR A 31 -2.08 4.30 14.46
C THR A 31 -3.03 5.52 14.40
N PRO A 32 -2.96 6.45 15.37
CA PRO A 32 -3.69 7.72 15.26
C PRO A 32 -3.07 8.68 14.23
N HIS A 33 -1.91 8.35 13.66
CA HIS A 33 -1.17 9.22 12.76
C HIS A 33 -1.48 8.93 11.30
N TYR A 34 -1.74 9.97 10.53
CA TYR A 34 -2.03 9.85 9.09
C TYR A 34 -0.88 9.23 8.30
N TRP A 35 0.36 9.62 8.59
CA TRP A 35 1.54 9.24 7.82
C TRP A 35 2.72 8.93 8.73
N LEU A 36 3.41 7.83 8.45
CA LEU A 36 4.69 7.45 9.03
C LEU A 36 5.70 7.17 7.92
N ALA A 37 6.83 7.87 7.95
CA ALA A 37 7.94 7.63 7.03
C ALA A 37 8.81 6.47 7.51
N THR A 38 9.30 5.65 6.57
CA THR A 38 10.23 4.54 6.85
C THR A 38 11.50 4.68 6.00
N PRO A 39 12.39 5.63 6.34
CA PRO A 39 13.58 5.94 5.53
C PRO A 39 14.65 4.84 5.58
N GLU A 40 14.60 3.94 6.57
CA GLU A 40 15.57 2.87 6.72
C GLU A 40 15.40 1.81 5.63
N SER A 41 16.50 1.47 4.95
CA SER A 41 16.53 0.51 3.83
C SER A 41 16.09 -0.92 4.18
N GLN A 42 15.97 -1.22 5.47
CA GLN A 42 15.44 -2.49 5.99
C GLN A 42 13.93 -2.65 5.79
N PHE A 43 13.20 -1.57 5.51
CA PHE A 43 11.78 -1.61 5.20
C PHE A 43 11.59 -1.68 3.68
N PRO A 44 10.69 -2.56 3.19
CA PRO A 44 10.47 -2.70 1.75
C PRO A 44 9.52 -1.63 1.17
N PHE A 45 8.99 -0.75 2.03
CA PHE A 45 8.14 0.39 1.71
C PHE A 45 8.75 1.68 2.28
N ASP A 46 8.41 2.83 1.70
CA ASP A 46 8.89 4.17 2.06
C ASP A 46 7.98 4.88 3.08
N GLY A 47 6.73 4.43 3.20
CA GLY A 47 5.81 4.96 4.20
C GLY A 47 4.58 4.10 4.45
N VAL A 48 3.98 4.35 5.61
CA VAL A 48 2.72 3.78 6.07
C VAL A 48 1.70 4.92 6.13
N VAL A 49 0.58 4.75 5.43
CA VAL A 49 -0.49 5.75 5.41
C VAL A 49 -1.76 5.17 5.97
N GLU A 50 -2.31 5.81 7.00
CA GLU A 50 -3.60 5.46 7.57
C GLU A 50 -4.65 6.48 7.18
N THR A 51 -5.44 6.15 6.15
CA THR A 51 -6.44 7.08 5.58
C THR A 51 -7.78 7.05 6.29
N SER A 52 -7.96 6.18 7.28
CA SER A 52 -9.22 6.00 7.99
C SER A 52 -9.75 7.29 8.62
N ALA A 53 -8.85 8.18 9.07
CA ALA A 53 -9.21 9.47 9.65
C ALA A 53 -9.63 10.54 8.61
N LEU A 54 -9.33 10.31 7.33
CA LEU A 54 -9.59 11.25 6.22
C LEU A 54 -10.68 10.77 5.27
N THR A 55 -11.27 9.62 5.52
CA THR A 55 -12.33 9.03 4.70
C THR A 55 -13.59 8.86 5.55
N ASP A 56 -14.75 8.70 4.92
CA ASP A 56 -15.98 8.35 5.63
C ASP A 56 -16.14 6.83 5.72
N GLU A 57 -16.73 6.33 6.82
CA GLU A 57 -16.99 4.89 6.98
C GLU A 57 -17.89 4.34 5.87
N ALA A 58 -18.77 5.17 5.30
CA ALA A 58 -19.63 4.79 4.19
C ALA A 58 -18.83 4.38 2.94
N ASP A 59 -17.66 4.99 2.72
CA ASP A 59 -16.82 4.73 1.54
C ASP A 59 -15.95 3.48 1.71
N ARG A 60 -15.46 3.22 2.93
CA ARG A 60 -14.55 2.10 3.22
C ARG A 60 -15.26 0.86 3.80
N GLY A 61 -16.50 1.01 4.24
CA GLY A 61 -17.28 0.00 4.96
C GLY A 61 -17.18 0.13 6.48
N THR A 62 -18.27 -0.20 7.17
CA THR A 62 -18.38 -0.08 8.63
C THR A 62 -17.30 -0.87 9.36
N GLY A 63 -16.61 -0.21 10.29
CA GLY A 63 -15.56 -0.82 11.11
C GLY A 63 -14.25 -1.15 10.38
N ARG A 64 -14.11 -0.78 9.10
CA ARG A 64 -12.87 -0.97 8.35
C ARG A 64 -11.95 0.22 8.49
N HIS A 65 -10.68 -0.09 8.64
CA HIS A 65 -9.58 0.86 8.65
C HIS A 65 -8.66 0.57 7.47
N VAL A 66 -8.40 1.57 6.65
CA VAL A 66 -7.59 1.39 5.43
C VAL A 66 -6.19 1.92 5.70
N VAL A 67 -5.22 1.03 5.56
CA VAL A 67 -3.80 1.36 5.60
C VAL A 67 -3.20 0.99 4.25
N TYR A 68 -2.34 1.84 3.69
CA TYR A 68 -1.51 1.42 2.56
C TYR A 68 -0.04 1.68 2.82
N LEU A 69 0.77 0.71 2.42
CA LEU A 69 2.21 0.77 2.40
C LEU A 69 2.62 1.22 1.00
N THR A 70 3.42 2.27 0.91
CA THR A 70 3.79 2.85 -0.39
C THR A 70 5.27 2.68 -0.69
N LYS A 71 5.61 2.35 -1.93
CA LYS A 71 7.00 2.28 -2.41
C LYS A 71 7.15 2.97 -3.75
N TYR A 72 7.98 4.00 -3.81
CA TYR A 72 8.28 4.72 -5.05
C TYR A 72 9.40 4.06 -5.82
N LEU A 73 9.19 3.81 -7.12
CA LEU A 73 10.05 3.00 -7.99
C LEU A 73 10.13 3.57 -9.39
N HIS A 74 11.13 3.16 -10.17
CA HIS A 74 11.12 3.43 -11.60
C HIS A 74 9.93 2.71 -12.26
N ARG A 75 9.24 3.30 -13.24
CA ARG A 75 8.01 2.71 -13.85
C ARG A 75 8.21 1.32 -14.48
N ASP A 76 9.44 0.99 -14.85
CA ASP A 76 9.82 -0.29 -15.45
C ASP A 76 10.33 -1.31 -14.40
N ASP A 77 10.19 -1.01 -13.11
CA ASP A 77 10.63 -1.90 -12.03
C ASP A 77 9.83 -3.22 -12.08
N PRO A 78 10.50 -4.39 -12.03
CA PRO A 78 9.83 -5.70 -12.17
C PRO A 78 8.80 -5.98 -11.06
N ARG A 79 8.84 -5.25 -9.94
CA ARG A 79 7.85 -5.38 -8.87
C ARG A 79 6.42 -5.08 -9.32
N PHE A 80 6.22 -4.29 -10.36
CA PHE A 80 4.88 -4.07 -10.93
C PHE A 80 4.25 -5.32 -11.55
N ALA A 81 5.06 -6.35 -11.83
CA ALA A 81 4.61 -7.64 -12.34
C ALA A 81 4.68 -8.76 -11.29
N GLN A 82 5.11 -8.45 -10.06
CA GLN A 82 5.18 -9.46 -9.01
C GLN A 82 3.78 -9.88 -8.53
N PRO A 83 3.58 -11.16 -8.20
CA PRO A 83 2.35 -11.60 -7.54
C PRO A 83 2.14 -10.84 -6.22
N ALA A 84 0.88 -10.48 -5.94
CA ALA A 84 0.53 -9.70 -4.75
C ALA A 84 1.03 -10.34 -3.45
N GLU A 85 1.03 -11.68 -3.37
CA GLU A 85 1.51 -12.45 -2.21
C GLU A 85 3.03 -12.28 -1.95
N GLU A 86 3.82 -12.16 -3.02
CA GLU A 86 5.27 -11.95 -2.92
C GLU A 86 5.62 -10.56 -2.39
N ILE A 87 4.71 -9.59 -2.58
CA ILE A 87 4.80 -8.26 -1.97
C ILE A 87 4.26 -8.30 -0.54
N HIS A 88 3.07 -8.88 -0.35
CA HIS A 88 2.34 -8.91 0.91
C HIS A 88 3.19 -9.49 2.06
N ARG A 89 3.70 -10.72 1.92
CA ARG A 89 4.38 -11.43 3.01
C ARG A 89 5.57 -10.64 3.61
N PRO A 90 6.59 -10.22 2.82
CA PRO A 90 7.71 -9.49 3.38
C PRO A 90 7.33 -8.09 3.90
N TRP A 91 6.33 -7.45 3.30
CA TRP A 91 5.90 -6.10 3.70
C TRP A 91 5.10 -6.16 5.00
N PHE A 92 4.16 -7.09 5.14
CA PHE A 92 3.40 -7.27 6.36
C PHE A 92 4.32 -7.66 7.53
N ALA A 93 5.27 -8.58 7.31
CA ALA A 93 6.28 -8.91 8.32
C ALA A 93 7.14 -7.70 8.74
N ALA A 94 7.40 -6.76 7.83
CA ALA A 94 8.09 -5.52 8.14
C ALA A 94 7.22 -4.52 8.89
N LEU A 95 5.93 -4.45 8.56
CA LEU A 95 4.96 -3.65 9.28
C LEU A 95 4.78 -4.13 10.73
N GLN A 96 4.73 -5.44 10.96
CA GLN A 96 4.66 -6.02 12.32
C GLN A 96 5.88 -5.69 13.18
N ARG A 97 7.05 -5.40 12.58
CA ARG A 97 8.21 -4.91 13.35
C ARG A 97 8.01 -3.49 13.87
N LEU A 98 7.23 -2.67 13.17
CA LEU A 98 6.85 -1.32 13.60
C LEU A 98 5.68 -1.35 14.58
N PHE A 99 4.71 -2.24 14.34
CA PHE A 99 3.48 -2.41 15.12
C PHE A 99 3.41 -3.84 15.66
N GLN A 100 4.08 -4.08 16.80
CA GLN A 100 4.27 -5.43 17.35
C GLN A 100 2.97 -6.12 17.80
N ASP A 101 1.91 -5.35 18.00
CA ASP A 101 0.57 -5.81 18.35
C ASP A 101 -0.28 -6.17 17.11
N LEU A 102 0.17 -5.86 15.90
CA LEU A 102 -0.52 -6.20 14.65
C LEU A 102 -0.39 -7.69 14.34
N THR A 103 -1.52 -8.35 14.10
CA THR A 103 -1.60 -9.77 13.78
C THR A 103 -2.36 -10.02 12.47
N GLU A 104 -2.19 -11.20 11.89
CA GLU A 104 -2.98 -11.64 10.73
C GLU A 104 -4.50 -11.61 11.01
N SER A 105 -4.90 -11.82 12.27
CA SER A 105 -6.32 -11.81 12.63
C SER A 105 -6.95 -10.42 12.55
N ASP A 106 -6.15 -9.36 12.59
CA ASP A 106 -6.59 -7.98 12.43
C ASP A 106 -6.86 -7.63 10.96
N VAL A 107 -6.30 -8.39 10.02
CA VAL A 107 -6.45 -8.17 8.58
C VAL A 107 -7.77 -8.80 8.11
N GLU A 108 -8.59 -8.01 7.44
CA GLU A 108 -9.78 -8.47 6.74
C GLU A 108 -9.46 -8.83 5.28
N ALA A 109 -8.68 -7.98 4.61
CA ALA A 109 -8.27 -8.17 3.22
C ALA A 109 -6.97 -7.42 2.93
N ALA A 110 -6.23 -7.88 1.91
CA ALA A 110 -5.01 -7.25 1.42
C ALA A 110 -4.99 -7.24 -0.11
N HIS A 111 -4.51 -6.14 -0.70
CA HIS A 111 -4.45 -5.94 -2.16
C HIS A 111 -3.18 -5.18 -2.56
N THR A 112 -2.64 -5.49 -3.74
CA THR A 112 -1.47 -4.80 -4.32
C THR A 112 -1.70 -4.52 -5.79
#